data_AF-A0A6G0QZT1-F1
#
_entry.id   AF-A0A6G0QZT1-F1
#
_cell.length_a   1.000
_cell.length_b   1.000
_cell.length_c   1.000
_cell.angle_alpha   90.00
_cell.angle_beta   90.00
_cell.angle_gamma   90.00
#
_symmetry.space_group_name_H-M   'P 1'
#
loop_
_entity.id
_entity.type
_entity.pdbx_description
1 polymer ?
#
loop_
_entity_poly.entity_id
_entity_poly.type
_entity_poly.pdbx_seq_one_letter_code
_entity_poly.pdbx_strand_id
1 'polypeptide(L)' 'MSGKTMRSKKKPIFWDRDAVKEGKSSLQVVFDWLSTEMNYNKWRGSDRNNGSTKESLLKEIVSELKAVGIEHR' A
#
# COMPACT_ATOMS: atom_id res chain seq x y z
N MET A 1 -31.12 -9.84 -29.05
CA MET A 1 -29.68 -10.22 -28.91
C MET A 1 -29.10 -9.39 -27.78
N SER A 2 -28.80 -9.99 -26.62
CA SER A 2 -28.22 -9.26 -25.48
C SER A 2 -26.70 -9.34 -25.56
N GLY A 3 -26.04 -8.25 -25.95
CA GLY A 3 -24.59 -8.18 -26.08
C GLY A 3 -23.93 -8.17 -24.71
N LYS A 4 -23.16 -9.21 -24.37
CA LYS A 4 -22.31 -9.22 -23.18
C LYS A 4 -21.20 -8.18 -23.38
N THR A 5 -21.22 -7.10 -22.60
CA THR A 5 -20.11 -6.14 -22.53
C THR A 5 -18.91 -6.87 -21.93
N MET A 6 -17.87 -7.12 -22.74
CA MET A 6 -16.62 -7.70 -22.24
C MET A 6 -15.93 -6.67 -21.35
N ARG A 7 -15.88 -6.94 -20.03
CA ARG A 7 -15.07 -6.13 -19.10
C ARG A 7 -13.60 -6.26 -19.51
N SER A 8 -13.01 -5.16 -19.96
CA SER A 8 -11.58 -5.08 -20.21
C SER A 8 -10.81 -5.42 -18.94
N LYS A 9 -9.84 -6.34 -19.03
CA LYS A 9 -8.95 -6.65 -17.91
C LYS A 9 -8.16 -5.40 -17.53
N LYS A 10 -8.16 -5.04 -16.24
CA LYS A 10 -7.29 -3.98 -15.71
C LYS A 10 -5.84 -4.38 -15.96
N LYS A 11 -5.01 -3.42 -16.39
CA LYS A 11 -3.56 -3.64 -16.52
C LYS A 11 -2.98 -3.96 -15.12
N PRO A 12 -2.01 -4.88 -15.01
CA PRO A 12 -1.34 -5.14 -13.74
C PRO A 12 -0.62 -3.87 -13.27
N ILE A 13 -0.66 -3.62 -11.95
CA ILE A 13 0.08 -2.51 -11.34
C ILE A 13 1.23 -3.10 -10.54
N PHE A 14 2.46 -2.82 -10.98
CA PHE A 14 3.68 -3.30 -10.36
C PHE A 14 4.14 -2.32 -9.27
N TRP A 15 4.27 -2.80 -8.03
CA TRP A 15 4.55 -1.97 -6.86
C TRP A 15 5.97 -1.39 -6.81
N ASP A 16 6.88 -1.89 -7.65
CA ASP A 16 8.24 -1.36 -7.84
C ASP A 16 8.32 -0.29 -8.95
N ARG A 17 7.28 -0.16 -9.79
CA ARG A 17 7.26 0.69 -11.01
C ARG A 17 6.03 1.59 -11.11
N ASP A 18 5.40 1.87 -9.98
CA ASP A 18 4.22 2.72 -9.90
C ASP A 18 4.49 4.08 -9.25
N ALA A 19 5.77 4.46 -9.17
CA ALA A 19 6.15 5.81 -8.76
C ALA A 19 5.44 6.84 -9.63
N VAL A 20 4.85 7.84 -8.98
CA VAL A 20 4.23 8.98 -9.65
C VAL A 20 5.26 10.09 -9.79
N LYS A 21 5.57 10.50 -11.03
CA LYS A 21 6.67 11.44 -11.35
C LYS A 21 8.02 10.90 -10.82
N GLU A 22 8.87 11.78 -10.27
CA GLU A 22 10.15 11.44 -9.62
C GLU A 22 9.97 10.99 -8.14
N GLY A 23 8.81 10.41 -7.81
CA GLY A 23 8.46 9.97 -6.46
C GLY A 23 8.96 8.57 -6.09
N LYS A 24 8.60 8.12 -4.89
CA LYS A 24 8.86 6.74 -4.44
C LYS A 24 7.81 5.78 -5.00
N SER A 25 8.22 4.56 -5.33
CA SER A 25 7.28 3.48 -5.64
C SER A 25 6.56 2.97 -4.39
N SER A 26 5.47 2.23 -4.57
CA SER A 26 4.74 1.64 -3.43
C SER A 26 5.64 0.78 -2.55
N LEU A 27 6.56 -0.01 -3.13
CA LEU A 27 7.49 -0.83 -2.36
C LEU A 27 8.46 0.01 -1.55
N GLN A 28 9.00 1.10 -2.12
CA GLN A 28 9.91 1.99 -1.40
C GLN A 28 9.20 2.65 -0.21
N VAL A 29 7.96 3.12 -0.39
CA VAL A 29 7.16 3.70 0.70
C VAL A 29 6.93 2.69 1.83
N VAL A 30 6.57 1.45 1.50
CA VAL A 30 6.38 0.40 2.52
C VAL A 30 7.69 0.08 3.25
N PHE A 31 8.81 -0.02 2.53
CA PHE A 31 10.11 -0.26 3.16
C PHE A 31 10.56 0.88 4.04
N ASP A 32 10.34 2.13 3.63
CA ASP A 32 10.64 3.30 4.46
C ASP A 32 9.78 3.29 5.74
N TRP A 33 8.47 3.02 5.61
CA TRP A 33 7.58 2.93 6.76
C TRP A 33 7.99 1.81 7.73
N LEU A 34 8.40 0.64 7.21
CA LEU A 34 8.88 -0.47 8.03
C LEU A 34 10.23 -0.17 8.69
N SER A 35 11.07 0.63 8.04
CA SER A 35 12.40 1.02 8.54
C SER A 35 12.32 2.12 9.60
N THR A 36 11.20 2.83 9.70
CA THR A 36 10.91 3.73 10.82
C THR A 36 10.90 2.95 12.14
N GLU A 37 11.48 3.56 13.17
CA GLU A 37 11.67 2.94 14.46
C GLU A 37 10.38 2.32 15.00
N MET A 38 10.47 1.07 15.48
CA MET A 38 9.37 0.26 16.02
C MET A 38 8.26 -0.15 15.05
N ASN A 39 8.13 0.40 13.84
CA ASN A 39 7.01 0.07 12.95
C ASN A 39 7.02 -1.38 12.49
N TYR A 40 8.20 -1.93 12.17
CA TYR A 40 8.34 -3.37 11.92
C TYR A 40 7.90 -4.21 13.13
N ASN A 41 8.26 -3.80 14.35
CA ASN A 41 7.89 -4.52 15.57
C ASN A 41 6.38 -4.47 15.83
N LYS A 42 5.74 -3.30 15.61
CA LYS A 42 4.27 -3.14 15.67
C LYS A 42 3.60 -4.04 14.64
N TRP A 43 4.08 -4.04 13.39
CA TRP A 43 3.55 -4.89 12.32
C TRP A 43 3.68 -6.39 12.62
N ARG A 44 4.83 -6.82 13.16
CA ARG A 44 5.06 -8.21 13.57
C ARG A 44 4.24 -8.62 14.79
N GLY A 45 3.98 -7.69 15.71
CA GLY A 45 3.26 -7.90 16.96
C GLY A 45 1.76 -7.64 16.90
N SER A 46 1.24 -7.13 15.77
CA SER A 46 -0.15 -6.66 15.63
C SER A 46 -1.21 -7.74 15.90
N ASP A 47 -0.85 -9.02 15.73
CA ASP A 47 -1.75 -10.15 15.98
C ASP A 47 -1.74 -10.60 17.45
N ARG A 48 -0.88 -10.02 18.29
CA ARG A 48 -0.63 -10.44 19.68
C ARG A 48 -0.79 -9.24 20.61
N ASN A 49 -2.04 -8.89 20.91
CA ASN A 49 -2.47 -8.10 22.07
C ASN A 49 -1.92 -6.66 22.24
N ASN A 50 -1.29 -6.04 21.24
CA ASN A 50 -0.61 -4.75 21.41
C ASN A 50 -1.39 -3.51 20.91
N GLY A 51 -2.73 -3.56 20.91
CA GLY A 51 -3.60 -2.40 20.63
C GLY A 51 -3.55 -1.82 19.21
N SER A 52 -2.62 -2.25 18.36
CA SER A 52 -2.50 -1.85 16.96
C SER A 52 -2.90 -3.01 16.06
N THR A 53 -4.10 -2.94 15.47
CA THR A 53 -4.53 -3.92 14.47
C THR A 53 -3.75 -3.71 13.18
N LYS A 54 -3.56 -4.78 12.39
CA LYS A 54 -3.02 -4.64 11.03
C LYS A 54 -3.78 -3.61 10.20
N GLU A 55 -5.08 -3.48 10.43
CA GLU A 55 -5.93 -2.48 9.77
C GLU A 55 -5.49 -1.05 10.08
N SER A 56 -5.19 -0.72 11.35
CA SER A 56 -4.69 0.61 11.72
C SER A 56 -3.34 0.90 11.08
N LEU A 57 -2.42 -0.07 11.10
CA LEU A 57 -1.10 0.08 10.46
C LEU A 57 -1.21 0.21 8.93
N LEU A 58 -2.16 -0.51 8.31
CA LEU A 58 -2.47 -0.36 6.89
C LEU A 58 -2.98 1.05 6.56
N LYS A 59 -3.81 1.65 7.43
CA LYS A 59 -4.26 3.04 7.23
C LYS A 59 -3.10 4.04 7.24
N GLU A 60 -2.11 3.82 8.10
CA GLU A 60 -0.87 4.62 8.10
C GLU A 60 -0.12 4.46 6.77
N ILE A 61 0.14 3.23 6.34
CA ILE A 61 0.82 2.96 5.05
C ILE A 61 0.05 3.57 3.86
N VAL A 62 -1.28 3.47 3.84
CA VAL A 62 -2.12 4.10 2.81
C VAL A 62 -1.99 5.63 2.84
N SER A 63 -1.87 6.23 4.02
CA SER A 63 -1.62 7.67 4.14
C SER A 63 -0.27 8.06 3.53
N GLU A 64 0.79 7.28 3.78
CA GLU A 64 2.12 7.50 3.20
C GLU A 64 2.10 7.34 1.66
N LEU A 65 1.38 6.34 1.14
CA LEU A 65 1.21 6.15 -0.31
C LEU A 65 0.50 7.34 -0.96
N LYS A 66 -0.57 7.85 -0.33
CA LYS A 66 -1.28 9.05 -0.80
C LYS A 66 -0.40 10.30 -0.76
N ALA A 67 0.46 10.44 0.25
CA ALA A 67 1.38 11.56 0.36
C ALA A 67 2.37 11.64 -0.82
N VAL A 68 2.72 10.50 -1.44
CA VAL A 68 3.55 10.44 -2.66
C VAL A 68 2.73 10.41 -3.96
N GLY A 69 1.40 10.58 -3.88
CA GLY A 69 0.49 10.62 -5.03
C GLY A 69 0.02 9.25 -5.53
N ILE A 70 0.28 8.17 -4.80
CA ILE A 70 -0.20 6.82 -5.13
C ILE A 70 -1.61 6.64 -4.52
N GLU A 71 -2.64 6.79 -5.35
CA GLU A 71 -4.05 6.71 -4.93
C GLU A 71 -4.76 5.44 -5.41
N HIS A 72 -4.16 4.69 -6.33
CA HIS A 72 -4.79 3.54 -7.01
C HIS A 72 -4.62 2.20 -6.25
N ARG A 73 -4.35 2.26 -4.94
CA ARG A 73 -4.04 1.10 -4.09
C ARG A 73 -5.23 0.66 -3.26
#